data_AF-A0A3N5MDG6-F1
#
_entry.id   AF-A0A3N5MDG6-F1
#
_cell.length_a   1.000
_cell.length_b   1.000
_cell.length_c   1.000
_cell.angle_alpha   90.00
_cell.angle_beta   90.00
_cell.angle_gamma   90.00
#
_symmetry.space_group_name_H-M   'P 1'
#
loop_
_entity.id
_entity.type
_entity.pdbx_description
1 polymer ?
#
loop_
_entity_poly.entity_id
_entity_poly.type
_entity_poly.pdbx_seq_one_letter_code
_entity_poly.pdbx_strand_id
1 'polypeptide(L)'
;MKRLFITCVITIVVFSSAAGFCSFSQGKPGAPSASSMGSLTAKLENNLLSVDIKDVSLEEVLRKLSDQTGISFSLPPSLCNDRLMVRFANFEIDEAIDKVLGPYDRVFVYDQMENNTEEVGRLREVRIYIRGTNKNGASEKPMIISASKSSPVSDDTNGKNKPVLKTSPKENTVKSLKEWSKDLQEGDETAKINAVQGLARMGEGALGPLTSALEDANPEVSKAAESALTDLYASLEEENNLPGSDRNTQEQTIEGAPRFAIDTAGAINEGSGNQMEVDIRLSDVPEKLITSGFMIRYDPSQMNITGADVYDGSSLSGPWDSEMTNKVPNPSGPGTYMVIVGNLGSVAPDQNDTINIARLYGSCTGNCEFTIAPVPDFDTSVGNSSTVYDSKMGPTKFTFDY
;
A
#
# COMPACT_ATOMS: atom_id res chain seq x y z
N MET A 1 26.25 49.19 -50.88
CA MET A 1 25.26 48.67 -49.91
C MET A 1 24.62 47.41 -50.49
N LYS A 2 25.12 46.21 -50.14
CA LYS A 2 24.53 44.93 -50.58
C LYS A 2 23.56 44.46 -49.48
N ARG A 3 22.28 44.34 -49.81
CA ARG A 3 21.24 43.80 -48.92
C ARG A 3 21.31 42.27 -48.94
N LEU A 4 21.54 41.68 -47.78
CA LEU A 4 21.53 40.24 -47.55
C LEU A 4 20.07 39.82 -47.30
N PHE A 5 19.50 39.01 -48.19
CA PHE A 5 18.21 38.34 -47.96
C PHE A 5 18.49 37.03 -47.22
N ILE A 6 18.05 36.96 -45.95
CA ILE A 6 18.06 35.71 -45.16
C ILE A 6 16.73 35.01 -45.43
N THR A 7 16.77 33.93 -46.20
CA THR A 7 15.64 33.03 -46.40
C THR A 7 15.55 32.11 -45.19
N CYS A 8 14.50 32.26 -44.39
CA CYS A 8 14.22 31.43 -43.23
C CYS A 8 13.59 30.11 -43.71
N VAL A 9 14.29 28.99 -43.54
CA VAL A 9 13.76 27.64 -43.79
C VAL A 9 13.04 27.21 -42.52
N ILE A 10 11.71 27.13 -42.57
CA ILE A 10 10.88 26.59 -41.49
C ILE A 10 10.83 25.07 -41.68
N THR A 11 11.56 24.34 -40.84
CA THR A 11 11.44 22.88 -40.72
C THR A 11 10.28 22.57 -39.79
N ILE A 12 9.14 22.15 -40.35
CA ILE A 12 8.03 21.61 -39.56
C ILE A 12 8.39 20.17 -39.19
N VAL A 13 8.82 19.95 -37.95
CA VAL A 13 8.88 18.62 -37.36
C VAL A 13 7.46 18.26 -36.92
N VAL A 14 6.79 17.44 -37.73
CA VAL A 14 5.55 16.78 -37.32
C VAL A 14 5.95 15.68 -36.34
N PHE A 15 5.79 15.92 -35.04
CA PHE A 15 5.78 14.84 -34.05
C PHE A 15 4.52 14.01 -34.31
N SER A 16 4.69 12.90 -35.02
CA SER A 16 3.68 11.86 -35.12
C SER A 16 3.57 11.21 -33.74
N SER A 17 2.48 11.48 -33.04
CA SER A 17 2.08 10.72 -31.86
C SER A 17 1.89 9.27 -32.30
N ALA A 18 2.86 8.43 -31.98
CA ALA A 18 2.68 6.99 -32.04
C ALA A 18 1.62 6.64 -30.99
N ALA A 19 0.36 6.49 -31.43
CA ALA A 19 -0.59 5.68 -30.70
C ALA A 19 -0.01 4.26 -30.66
N GLY A 20 0.56 3.88 -29.51
CA GLY A 20 1.06 2.53 -29.29
C GLY A 20 -0.11 1.56 -29.29
N PHE A 21 -0.36 0.92 -30.42
CA PHE A 21 -1.26 -0.23 -30.50
C PHE A 21 -0.61 -1.39 -29.73
N CYS A 22 -1.35 -2.03 -28.80
CA CYS A 22 -0.90 -3.28 -28.16
C CYS A 22 -0.62 -4.30 -29.29
N SER A 23 0.62 -4.77 -29.37
CA SER A 23 1.11 -5.51 -30.54
C SER A 23 0.54 -6.92 -30.56
N PHE A 24 -0.41 -7.18 -31.45
CA PHE A 24 -0.75 -8.54 -31.87
C PHE A 24 0.32 -9.04 -32.85
N SER A 25 1.46 -9.51 -32.33
CA SER A 25 2.53 -10.06 -33.15
C SER A 25 2.28 -11.54 -33.46
N GLN A 26 1.79 -11.81 -34.67
CA GLN A 26 2.09 -13.05 -35.37
C GLN A 26 3.25 -12.78 -36.35
N GLY A 27 4.47 -13.26 -36.06
CA GLY A 27 5.51 -13.39 -37.09
C GLY A 27 6.98 -13.29 -36.68
N LYS A 28 7.63 -14.47 -36.66
CA LYS A 28 9.04 -14.81 -37.02
C LYS A 28 10.22 -14.19 -36.23
N PRO A 29 11.28 -14.99 -35.90
CA PRO A 29 12.34 -14.58 -34.99
C PRO A 29 13.47 -13.85 -35.73
N GLY A 30 13.78 -12.63 -35.28
CA GLY A 30 15.00 -11.87 -35.60
C GLY A 30 15.82 -11.66 -34.33
N ALA A 31 17.15 -11.65 -34.48
CA ALA A 31 18.18 -11.77 -33.44
C ALA A 31 18.10 -10.79 -32.24
N PRO A 32 18.70 -11.14 -31.08
CA PRO A 32 18.43 -10.49 -29.80
C PRO A 32 19.22 -9.18 -29.66
N SER A 33 18.49 -8.08 -29.46
CA SER A 33 19.03 -6.85 -28.87
C SER A 33 18.95 -6.99 -27.35
N ALA A 34 20.09 -6.87 -26.68
CA ALA A 34 20.22 -6.96 -25.24
C ALA A 34 19.63 -5.72 -24.54
N SER A 35 18.30 -5.66 -24.44
CA SER A 35 17.58 -4.94 -23.39
C SER A 35 17.35 -5.92 -22.25
N SER A 36 17.63 -5.56 -20.99
CA SER A 36 17.38 -6.45 -19.85
C SER A 36 15.92 -6.93 -19.89
N MET A 37 15.74 -8.19 -20.26
CA MET A 37 14.43 -8.81 -20.33
C MET A 37 13.92 -8.92 -18.89
N GLY A 38 12.85 -8.20 -18.57
CA GLY A 38 12.16 -8.39 -17.30
C GLY A 38 11.86 -9.87 -17.06
N SER A 39 11.83 -10.30 -15.79
CA SER A 39 11.56 -11.70 -15.45
C SER A 39 10.15 -11.87 -14.91
N LEU A 40 9.43 -12.88 -15.41
CA LEU A 40 8.10 -13.24 -14.96
C LEU A 40 8.07 -14.72 -14.60
N THR A 41 7.80 -15.02 -13.33
CA THR A 41 7.41 -16.36 -12.90
C THR A 41 6.06 -16.30 -12.21
N ALA A 42 5.18 -17.24 -12.54
CA ALA A 42 3.92 -17.45 -11.87
C ALA A 42 3.72 -18.97 -11.78
N LYS A 43 3.47 -19.47 -10.57
CA LYS A 43 3.28 -20.89 -10.27
C LYS A 43 2.03 -21.08 -9.42
N LEU A 44 1.15 -21.95 -9.87
CA LEU A 44 -0.05 -22.35 -9.13
C LEU A 44 0.15 -23.77 -8.58
N GLU A 45 0.21 -23.90 -7.26
CA GLU A 45 0.36 -25.19 -6.56
C GLU A 45 -0.66 -25.26 -5.43
N ASN A 46 -1.44 -26.34 -5.35
CA ASN A 46 -2.48 -26.53 -4.32
C ASN A 46 -3.44 -25.34 -4.16
N ASN A 47 -3.84 -24.72 -5.28
CA ASN A 47 -4.69 -23.51 -5.31
C ASN A 47 -4.05 -22.23 -4.75
N LEU A 48 -2.74 -22.26 -4.49
CA LEU A 48 -1.95 -21.12 -4.05
C LEU A 48 -1.05 -20.63 -5.18
N LEU A 49 -1.14 -19.34 -5.46
CA LEU A 49 -0.40 -18.67 -6.51
C LEU A 49 0.83 -17.97 -5.93
N SER A 50 1.98 -18.26 -6.52
CA SER A 50 3.25 -17.57 -6.26
C SER A 50 3.68 -16.82 -7.52
N VAL A 51 4.11 -15.57 -7.36
CA VAL A 51 4.44 -14.67 -8.47
C VAL A 51 5.73 -13.93 -8.16
N ASP A 52 6.63 -13.86 -9.14
CA ASP A 52 7.82 -12.99 -9.12
C ASP A 52 7.88 -12.27 -10.47
N ILE A 53 7.58 -10.98 -10.45
CA ILE A 53 7.53 -10.07 -11.60
C ILE A 53 8.59 -9.00 -11.39
N LYS A 54 9.47 -8.84 -12.39
CA LYS A 54 10.48 -7.77 -12.42
C LYS A 54 10.44 -7.05 -13.76
N ASP A 55 9.90 -5.85 -13.76
CA ASP A 55 9.86 -4.94 -14.92
C ASP A 55 9.20 -5.57 -16.16
N VAL A 56 8.02 -6.16 -15.98
CA VAL A 56 7.25 -6.82 -17.06
C VAL A 56 5.98 -6.05 -17.33
N SER A 57 5.54 -6.01 -18.60
CA SER A 57 4.32 -5.29 -18.95
C SER A 57 3.08 -5.95 -18.33
N LEU A 58 2.10 -5.13 -17.96
CA LEU A 58 0.84 -5.58 -17.38
C LEU A 58 0.13 -6.58 -18.31
N GLU A 59 0.17 -6.36 -19.62
CA GLU A 59 -0.39 -7.29 -20.59
C GLU A 59 0.25 -8.70 -20.48
N GLU A 60 1.58 -8.76 -20.40
CA GLU A 60 2.32 -10.02 -20.33
C GLU A 60 2.09 -10.74 -18.99
N VAL A 61 2.05 -9.97 -17.89
CA VAL A 61 1.69 -10.47 -16.56
C VAL A 61 0.28 -11.08 -16.57
N LEU A 62 -0.71 -10.34 -17.05
CA LEU A 62 -2.11 -10.79 -17.08
C LEU A 62 -2.31 -12.01 -17.99
N ARG A 63 -1.56 -12.09 -19.09
CA ARG A 63 -1.57 -13.26 -19.97
C ARG A 63 -1.05 -14.49 -19.23
N LYS A 64 0.07 -14.36 -18.52
CA LYS A 64 0.63 -15.46 -17.74
C LYS A 64 -0.31 -15.90 -16.62
N LEU A 65 -0.92 -14.95 -15.91
CA LEU A 65 -1.89 -15.24 -14.85
C LEU A 65 -3.13 -15.93 -15.42
N SER A 66 -3.64 -15.48 -16.57
CA SER A 66 -4.75 -16.12 -17.26
C SER A 66 -4.41 -17.56 -17.64
N ASP A 67 -3.21 -17.81 -18.19
CA ASP A 67 -2.77 -19.15 -18.54
C ASP A 67 -2.59 -20.08 -17.32
N GLN A 68 -2.20 -19.54 -16.15
CA GLN A 68 -2.05 -20.33 -14.92
C GLN A 68 -3.37 -20.61 -14.20
N THR A 69 -4.31 -19.64 -14.20
CA THR A 69 -5.51 -19.68 -13.36
C THR A 69 -6.81 -19.99 -14.13
N GLY A 70 -6.82 -19.73 -15.44
CA GLY A 70 -8.00 -19.77 -16.29
C GLY A 70 -8.88 -18.51 -16.21
N ILE A 71 -8.50 -17.51 -15.41
CA ILE A 71 -9.24 -16.24 -15.26
C ILE A 71 -9.09 -15.40 -16.53
N SER A 72 -10.15 -14.71 -16.94
CA SER A 72 -10.09 -13.72 -18.02
C SER A 72 -9.90 -12.31 -17.47
N PHE A 73 -9.11 -11.49 -18.15
CA PHE A 73 -8.86 -10.10 -17.77
C PHE A 73 -9.35 -9.15 -18.85
N SER A 74 -10.09 -8.12 -18.46
CA SER A 74 -10.48 -7.01 -19.32
C SER A 74 -9.57 -5.82 -19.05
N LEU A 75 -8.70 -5.50 -20.01
CA LEU A 75 -7.64 -4.50 -19.89
C LEU A 75 -7.87 -3.31 -20.84
N PRO A 76 -7.90 -2.06 -20.35
CA PRO A 76 -7.85 -0.87 -21.20
C PRO A 76 -6.53 -0.79 -21.98
N PRO A 77 -6.55 -0.52 -23.30
CA PRO A 77 -5.33 -0.48 -24.12
C PRO A 77 -4.26 0.50 -23.63
N SER A 78 -4.68 1.61 -23.01
CA SER A 78 -3.78 2.60 -22.40
C SER A 78 -2.88 2.04 -21.29
N LEU A 79 -3.27 0.94 -20.65
CA LEU A 79 -2.54 0.30 -19.55
C LEU A 79 -1.66 -0.89 -20.00
N CYS A 80 -1.70 -1.30 -21.29
CA CYS A 80 -0.96 -2.49 -21.78
C CYS A 80 0.54 -2.47 -21.45
N ASN A 81 1.15 -1.29 -21.51
CA ASN A 81 2.60 -1.12 -21.41
C ASN A 81 3.09 -0.78 -20.01
N ASP A 82 2.18 -0.65 -19.03
CA ASP A 82 2.55 -0.38 -17.65
C ASP A 82 3.43 -1.50 -17.13
N ARG A 83 4.51 -1.14 -16.45
CA ARG A 83 5.49 -2.10 -15.95
C ARG A 83 5.20 -2.39 -14.49
N LEU A 84 5.18 -3.68 -14.16
CA LEU A 84 4.96 -4.15 -12.80
C LEU A 84 6.23 -4.72 -12.19
N MET A 85 6.30 -4.57 -10.87
CA MET A 85 7.28 -5.21 -10.01
C MET A 85 6.56 -5.69 -8.76
N VAL A 86 6.35 -6.99 -8.66
CA VAL A 86 5.56 -7.61 -7.60
C VAL A 86 6.14 -8.99 -7.31
N ARG A 87 6.39 -9.30 -6.04
CA ARG A 87 6.87 -10.61 -5.61
C ARG A 87 6.09 -11.09 -4.39
N PHE A 88 5.56 -12.30 -4.47
CA PHE A 88 4.91 -12.97 -3.35
C PHE A 88 4.85 -14.48 -3.60
N ALA A 89 4.59 -15.24 -2.53
CA ALA A 89 4.40 -16.67 -2.62
C ALA A 89 3.16 -17.12 -1.83
N ASN A 90 2.51 -18.16 -2.34
CA ASN A 90 1.48 -18.93 -1.65
C ASN A 90 0.21 -18.15 -1.24
N PHE A 91 -0.33 -17.33 -2.14
CA PHE A 91 -1.60 -16.62 -1.92
C PHE A 91 -2.77 -17.34 -2.58
N GLU A 92 -3.96 -17.29 -1.99
CA GLU A 92 -5.18 -17.71 -2.68
C GLU A 92 -5.36 -16.89 -3.96
N ILE A 93 -5.95 -17.50 -4.99
CA ILE A 93 -6.01 -16.91 -6.34
C ILE A 93 -6.58 -15.48 -6.30
N ASP A 94 -7.66 -15.25 -5.58
CA ASP A 94 -8.33 -13.95 -5.53
C ASP A 94 -7.44 -12.88 -4.89
N GLU A 95 -6.81 -13.20 -3.76
CA GLU A 95 -5.86 -12.33 -3.05
C GLU A 95 -4.59 -12.08 -3.87
N ALA A 96 -4.09 -13.10 -4.56
CA ALA A 96 -2.92 -13.02 -5.41
C ALA A 96 -3.16 -12.08 -6.59
N ILE A 97 -4.32 -12.20 -7.25
CA ILE A 97 -4.73 -11.30 -8.33
C ILE A 97 -4.94 -9.88 -7.81
N ASP A 98 -5.54 -9.72 -6.63
CA ASP A 98 -5.71 -8.42 -5.99
C ASP A 98 -4.37 -7.72 -5.71
N LYS A 99 -3.38 -8.47 -5.20
CA LYS A 99 -2.02 -7.98 -4.96
C LYS A 99 -1.31 -7.55 -6.23
N VAL A 100 -1.39 -8.35 -7.31
CA VAL A 100 -0.78 -7.97 -8.60
C VAL A 100 -1.40 -6.69 -9.13
N LEU A 101 -2.72 -6.55 -8.98
CA LEU A 101 -3.46 -5.45 -9.55
C LEU A 101 -3.61 -4.26 -8.61
N GLY A 102 -3.00 -4.30 -7.42
CA GLY A 102 -3.03 -3.26 -6.37
C GLY A 102 -3.13 -1.82 -6.87
N PRO A 103 -2.26 -1.39 -7.81
CA PRO A 103 -2.26 -0.03 -8.37
C PRO A 103 -3.47 0.37 -9.21
N TYR A 104 -4.32 -0.57 -9.62
CA TYR A 104 -5.40 -0.36 -10.59
C TYR A 104 -6.80 -0.53 -10.00
N ASP A 105 -7.73 0.31 -10.42
CA ASP A 105 -9.15 0.10 -10.16
C ASP A 105 -9.63 -1.17 -10.84
N ARG A 106 -10.29 -2.06 -10.10
CA ARG A 106 -10.66 -3.38 -10.58
C ARG A 106 -11.98 -3.90 -10.02
N VAL A 107 -12.65 -4.73 -10.80
CA VAL A 107 -13.89 -5.42 -10.42
C VAL A 107 -13.73 -6.92 -10.67
N PHE A 108 -14.02 -7.72 -9.65
CA PHE A 108 -14.02 -9.18 -9.70
C PHE A 108 -15.41 -9.70 -10.07
N VAL A 109 -15.47 -10.67 -10.98
CA VAL A 109 -16.69 -11.31 -11.46
C VAL A 109 -16.58 -12.82 -11.23
N TYR A 110 -17.53 -13.35 -10.47
CA TYR A 110 -17.58 -14.74 -10.04
C TYR A 110 -18.72 -15.49 -10.74
N ASP A 111 -18.61 -16.82 -10.84
CA ASP A 111 -19.71 -17.66 -11.29
C ASP A 111 -20.90 -17.62 -10.30
N GLN A 112 -22.13 -17.70 -10.83
CA GLN A 112 -23.32 -17.84 -9.98
C GLN A 112 -23.54 -19.32 -9.65
N MET A 113 -23.55 -19.66 -8.36
CA MET A 113 -23.94 -20.99 -7.91
C MET A 113 -25.48 -21.13 -8.00
N GLU A 114 -25.97 -22.21 -8.60
CA GLU A 114 -27.42 -22.45 -8.78
C GLU A 114 -28.19 -22.71 -7.47
N ASN A 115 -27.49 -22.87 -6.34
CA ASN A 115 -28.11 -23.13 -5.04
C ASN A 115 -27.82 -21.99 -4.05
N ASN A 116 -28.87 -21.63 -3.31
CA ASN A 116 -29.01 -20.52 -2.36
C ASN A 116 -28.09 -20.59 -1.11
N THR A 117 -26.89 -21.16 -1.22
CA THR A 117 -25.85 -21.13 -0.18
C THR A 117 -25.00 -19.88 -0.33
N GLU A 118 -24.71 -19.19 0.77
CA GLU A 118 -23.93 -17.93 0.82
C GLU A 118 -22.44 -18.08 0.42
N GLU A 119 -22.07 -19.15 -0.28
CA GLU A 119 -20.71 -19.39 -0.78
C GLU A 119 -20.48 -18.62 -2.08
N VAL A 120 -19.34 -17.93 -2.14
CA VAL A 120 -18.91 -17.18 -3.33
C VAL A 120 -18.47 -18.18 -4.41
N GLY A 121 -18.99 -18.03 -5.63
CA GLY A 121 -18.56 -18.87 -6.76
C GLY A 121 -17.11 -18.64 -7.16
N ARG A 122 -16.58 -19.46 -8.09
CA ARG A 122 -15.20 -19.33 -8.56
C ARG A 122 -14.99 -18.01 -9.32
N LEU A 123 -13.83 -17.36 -9.10
CA LEU A 123 -13.44 -16.16 -9.86
C LEU A 123 -13.28 -16.49 -11.34
N ARG A 124 -13.98 -15.76 -12.20
CA ARG A 124 -14.04 -15.99 -13.65
C ARG A 124 -13.42 -14.86 -14.46
N GLU A 125 -13.72 -13.62 -14.10
CA GLU A 125 -13.27 -12.44 -14.86
C GLU A 125 -12.85 -11.32 -13.90
N VAL A 126 -11.79 -10.60 -14.27
CA VAL A 126 -11.37 -9.36 -13.60
C VAL A 126 -11.35 -8.21 -14.61
N ARG A 127 -12.06 -7.12 -14.30
CA ARG A 127 -12.14 -5.93 -15.14
C ARG A 127 -11.32 -4.80 -14.55
N ILE A 128 -10.38 -4.28 -15.33
CA ILE A 128 -9.46 -3.22 -14.94
C ILE A 128 -9.94 -1.90 -15.53
N TYR A 129 -9.85 -0.82 -14.76
CA TYR A 129 -10.31 0.52 -15.13
C TYR A 129 -9.21 1.56 -14.97
N ILE A 130 -9.31 2.62 -15.77
CA ILE A 130 -8.42 3.77 -15.70
C ILE A 130 -8.87 4.66 -14.54
N ARG A 131 -7.97 4.92 -13.58
CA ARG A 131 -8.21 5.80 -12.44
C ARG A 131 -8.44 7.24 -12.92
N GLY A 132 -9.65 7.79 -12.73
CA GLY A 132 -9.89 9.25 -12.82
C GLY A 132 -10.37 9.88 -14.13
N THR A 133 -11.21 9.25 -14.97
CA THR A 133 -11.84 9.99 -16.09
C THR A 133 -13.23 10.56 -15.75
N ASN A 134 -13.26 11.86 -15.47
CA ASN A 134 -14.49 12.65 -15.44
C ASN A 134 -15.13 12.72 -16.85
N LYS A 135 -16.34 12.15 -16.95
CA LYS A 135 -17.51 12.53 -17.76
C LYS A 135 -17.43 12.83 -19.28
N ASN A 136 -16.31 12.80 -19.99
CA ASN A 136 -16.32 13.01 -21.46
C ASN A 136 -15.28 12.22 -22.29
N GLY A 137 -14.58 11.24 -21.70
CA GLY A 137 -13.67 10.36 -22.46
C GLY A 137 -14.46 9.21 -23.09
N ALA A 138 -14.32 9.01 -24.41
CA ALA A 138 -14.83 7.81 -25.06
C ALA A 138 -14.32 6.57 -24.30
N SER A 139 -15.24 5.72 -23.81
CA SER A 139 -14.87 4.45 -23.18
C SER A 139 -13.95 3.70 -24.14
N GLU A 140 -12.68 3.55 -23.77
CA GLU A 140 -11.78 2.69 -24.53
C GLU A 140 -12.40 1.30 -24.55
N LYS A 141 -12.45 0.66 -25.72
CA LYS A 141 -12.92 -0.71 -25.82
C LYS A 141 -11.85 -1.59 -25.19
N PRO A 142 -12.10 -2.23 -24.03
CA PRO A 142 -11.08 -3.03 -23.38
C PRO A 142 -10.74 -4.24 -24.24
N MET A 143 -9.48 -4.66 -24.19
CA MET A 143 -9.05 -5.93 -24.75
C MET A 143 -9.25 -7.03 -23.72
N ILE A 144 -9.69 -8.21 -24.18
CA ILE A 144 -9.86 -9.38 -23.33
C ILE A 144 -8.63 -10.27 -23.46
N ILE A 145 -7.99 -10.54 -22.32
CA ILE A 145 -6.91 -11.50 -22.18
C ILE A 145 -7.51 -12.76 -21.57
N SER A 146 -7.45 -13.85 -22.31
CA SER A 146 -7.91 -15.16 -21.89
C SER A 146 -6.88 -16.22 -22.27
N ALA A 147 -6.92 -17.35 -21.58
CA ALA A 147 -5.99 -18.45 -21.80
C ALA A 147 -6.02 -18.95 -23.24
N SER A 148 -4.85 -19.32 -23.76
CA SER A 148 -4.69 -19.76 -25.15
C SER A 148 -5.14 -21.23 -25.39
N LYS A 149 -6.47 -21.48 -25.32
CA LYS A 149 -7.29 -22.66 -25.73
C LYS A 149 -7.07 -24.03 -25.03
N SER A 150 -8.14 -24.77 -24.67
CA SER A 150 -9.07 -25.42 -25.62
C SER A 150 -10.56 -25.53 -25.18
N SER A 151 -11.39 -25.33 -26.21
CA SER A 151 -12.79 -25.73 -26.49
C SER A 151 -14.02 -25.15 -25.74
N PRO A 152 -15.11 -24.86 -26.50
CA PRO A 152 -16.29 -24.15 -26.03
C PRO A 152 -17.41 -25.11 -25.60
N VAL A 153 -18.07 -24.81 -24.48
CA VAL A 153 -19.46 -25.22 -24.28
C VAL A 153 -20.28 -23.95 -24.41
N SER A 154 -20.99 -23.88 -25.54
CA SER A 154 -22.16 -23.04 -25.72
C SER A 154 -23.22 -23.46 -24.72
N ASP A 155 -23.73 -22.53 -23.92
CA ASP A 155 -25.16 -22.51 -23.69
C ASP A 155 -25.67 -21.07 -23.64
N ASP A 156 -26.65 -20.82 -24.50
CA ASP A 156 -27.47 -19.62 -24.56
C ASP A 156 -28.37 -19.63 -23.33
N THR A 157 -28.16 -18.72 -22.38
CA THR A 157 -29.31 -18.21 -21.62
C THR A 157 -29.11 -16.75 -21.22
N ASN A 158 -30.05 -15.98 -21.73
CA ASN A 158 -30.32 -14.58 -21.48
C ASN A 158 -30.65 -14.35 -19.99
N GLY A 159 -29.61 -14.25 -19.15
CA GLY A 159 -29.72 -13.86 -17.74
C GLY A 159 -29.27 -12.41 -17.57
N LYS A 160 -30.16 -11.56 -17.07
CA LYS A 160 -29.88 -10.14 -16.80
C LYS A 160 -28.75 -10.01 -15.76
N ASN A 161 -27.55 -9.69 -16.23
CA ASN A 161 -26.39 -9.39 -15.38
C ASN A 161 -26.61 -8.11 -14.59
N LYS A 162 -26.82 -8.24 -13.28
CA LYS A 162 -26.82 -7.12 -12.35
C LYS A 162 -25.43 -7.09 -11.68
N PRO A 163 -24.59 -6.07 -11.90
CA PRO A 163 -23.33 -5.96 -11.17
C PRO A 163 -23.65 -5.79 -9.69
N VAL A 164 -23.17 -6.71 -8.86
CA VAL A 164 -23.19 -6.54 -7.42
C VAL A 164 -22.01 -5.63 -7.07
N LEU A 165 -22.32 -4.37 -6.78
CA LEU A 165 -21.38 -3.45 -6.16
C LEU A 165 -21.18 -3.92 -4.71
N LYS A 166 -20.10 -4.64 -4.41
CA LYS A 166 -19.71 -4.87 -3.01
C LYS A 166 -18.93 -3.66 -2.53
N THR A 167 -19.61 -2.86 -1.72
CA THR A 167 -19.05 -2.18 -0.55
C THR A 167 -18.20 -3.13 0.29
N SER A 168 -17.24 -2.55 1.01
CA SER A 168 -16.19 -3.14 1.84
C SER A 168 -16.44 -4.54 2.42
N PRO A 169 -15.37 -5.36 2.55
CA PRO A 169 -15.49 -6.77 2.95
C PRO A 169 -16.29 -6.96 4.24
N LYS A 170 -17.24 -7.90 4.22
CA LYS A 170 -17.73 -8.54 5.45
C LYS A 170 -16.72 -9.60 5.86
N GLU A 171 -16.40 -9.58 7.15
CA GLU A 171 -15.45 -10.44 7.89
C GLU A 171 -15.33 -11.87 7.35
N ASN A 172 -14.20 -12.16 6.70
CA ASN A 172 -13.46 -13.36 7.05
C ASN A 172 -12.67 -12.98 8.31
N THR A 173 -12.88 -13.67 9.43
CA THR A 173 -12.25 -13.35 10.71
C THR A 173 -10.72 -13.41 10.59
N VAL A 174 -10.09 -12.26 10.33
CA VAL A 174 -8.64 -12.10 10.42
C VAL A 174 -8.28 -12.24 11.90
N LYS A 175 -7.67 -13.37 12.26
CA LYS A 175 -7.19 -13.58 13.62
C LYS A 175 -6.17 -12.49 13.97
N SER A 176 -6.33 -11.92 15.16
CA SER A 176 -5.45 -10.91 15.74
C SER A 176 -4.10 -11.51 16.15
N LEU A 177 -3.09 -10.66 16.41
CA LEU A 177 -1.78 -11.07 16.94
C LEU A 177 -1.92 -11.99 18.16
N LYS A 178 -2.89 -11.68 19.04
CA LYS A 178 -3.17 -12.44 20.25
C LYS A 178 -3.74 -13.81 19.94
N GLU A 179 -4.63 -13.91 18.96
CA GLU A 179 -5.23 -15.18 18.55
C GLU A 179 -4.22 -16.06 17.83
N TRP A 180 -3.37 -15.49 16.98
CA TRP A 180 -2.28 -16.24 16.37
C TRP A 180 -1.23 -16.68 17.39
N SER A 181 -0.85 -15.81 18.33
CA SER A 181 0.08 -16.18 19.40
C SER A 181 -0.48 -17.31 20.27
N LYS A 182 -1.80 -17.33 20.48
CA LYS A 182 -2.48 -18.39 21.21
C LYS A 182 -2.44 -19.70 20.43
N ASP A 183 -2.77 -19.68 19.14
CA ASP A 183 -2.71 -20.87 18.27
C ASP A 183 -1.29 -21.43 18.15
N LEU A 184 -0.28 -20.56 18.20
CA LEU A 184 1.12 -20.96 18.23
C LEU A 184 1.52 -21.68 19.52
N GLN A 185 0.95 -21.29 20.67
CA GLN A 185 1.27 -21.88 21.97
C GLN A 185 0.46 -23.15 22.26
N GLU A 186 -0.84 -23.11 21.96
CA GLU A 186 -1.82 -24.11 22.40
C GLU A 186 -2.35 -24.99 21.26
N GLY A 187 -2.09 -24.61 20.00
CA GLY A 187 -2.62 -25.30 18.82
C GLY A 187 -1.96 -26.65 18.55
N ASP A 188 -2.62 -27.46 17.74
CA ASP A 188 -2.02 -28.64 17.12
C ASP A 188 -0.94 -28.23 16.09
N GLU A 189 -0.21 -29.21 15.55
CA GLU A 189 0.91 -28.95 14.62
C GLU A 189 0.49 -28.09 13.42
N THR A 190 -0.72 -28.30 12.90
CA THR A 190 -1.25 -27.54 11.76
C THR A 190 -1.63 -26.11 12.17
N ALA A 191 -2.27 -25.94 13.32
CA ALA A 191 -2.61 -24.64 13.87
C ALA A 191 -1.36 -23.81 14.18
N LYS A 192 -0.30 -24.44 14.68
CA LYS A 192 0.99 -23.78 14.94
C LYS A 192 1.66 -23.29 13.67
N ILE A 193 1.71 -24.12 12.61
CA ILE A 193 2.27 -23.71 11.31
C ILE A 193 1.46 -22.56 10.72
N ASN A 194 0.13 -22.64 10.76
CA ASN A 194 -0.75 -21.56 10.29
C ASN A 194 -0.57 -20.29 11.13
N ALA A 195 -0.33 -20.42 12.43
CA ALA A 195 -0.04 -19.31 13.32
C ALA A 195 1.30 -18.65 12.99
N VAL A 196 2.36 -19.42 12.75
CA VAL A 196 3.65 -18.88 12.27
C VAL A 196 3.45 -18.08 10.98
N GLN A 197 2.69 -18.60 10.02
CA GLN A 197 2.41 -17.91 8.76
C GLN A 197 1.56 -16.64 8.96
N GLY A 198 0.54 -16.73 9.82
CA GLY A 198 -0.30 -15.59 10.18
C GLY A 198 0.50 -14.48 10.85
N LEU A 199 1.37 -14.85 11.79
CA LEU A 199 2.29 -13.95 12.49
C LEU A 199 3.31 -13.32 11.55
N ALA A 200 3.90 -14.08 10.63
CA ALA A 200 4.83 -13.56 9.62
C ALA A 200 4.20 -12.44 8.78
N ARG A 201 2.92 -12.57 8.44
CA ARG A 201 2.15 -11.54 7.70
C ARG A 201 1.89 -10.27 8.51
N MET A 202 2.04 -10.31 9.84
CA MET A 202 1.86 -9.14 10.72
C MET A 202 3.14 -8.29 10.86
N GLY A 203 4.28 -8.75 10.32
CA GLY A 203 5.53 -7.99 10.33
C GLY A 203 6.15 -7.88 11.73
N GLU A 204 6.88 -6.79 11.97
CA GLU A 204 7.76 -6.59 13.13
C GLU A 204 7.08 -6.86 14.50
N GLY A 205 5.78 -6.53 14.62
CA GLY A 205 5.00 -6.79 15.84
C GLY A 205 4.85 -8.27 16.22
N ALA A 206 5.20 -9.18 15.31
CA ALA A 206 5.18 -10.62 15.53
C ALA A 206 6.55 -11.25 15.81
N LEU A 207 7.62 -10.46 15.91
CA LEU A 207 8.97 -10.95 16.20
C LEU A 207 9.04 -11.79 17.48
N GLY A 208 8.40 -11.35 18.56
CA GLY A 208 8.40 -12.07 19.85
C GLY A 208 7.77 -13.48 19.74
N PRO A 209 6.52 -13.60 19.27
CA PRO A 209 5.89 -14.88 19.00
C PRO A 209 6.70 -15.77 18.03
N LEU A 210 7.19 -15.23 16.92
CA LEU A 210 7.98 -15.99 15.94
C LEU A 210 9.32 -16.46 16.50
N THR A 211 9.99 -15.66 17.32
CA THR A 211 11.23 -16.05 18.01
C THR A 211 10.97 -17.19 19.00
N SER A 212 9.83 -17.16 19.70
CA SER A 212 9.43 -18.25 20.61
C SER A 212 9.16 -19.55 19.85
N ALA A 213 8.66 -19.48 18.61
CA ALA A 213 8.40 -20.63 17.77
C ALA A 213 9.67 -21.37 17.29
N LEU A 214 10.84 -20.71 17.33
CA LEU A 214 12.13 -21.38 17.04
C LEU A 214 12.45 -22.48 18.05
N GLU A 215 11.92 -22.38 19.28
CA GLU A 215 12.12 -23.35 20.34
C GLU A 215 11.04 -24.44 20.37
N ASP A 216 10.12 -24.46 19.39
CA ASP A 216 9.06 -25.47 19.34
C ASP A 216 9.65 -26.88 19.15
N ALA A 217 9.06 -27.85 19.85
CA ALA A 217 9.50 -29.25 19.80
C ALA A 217 9.25 -29.90 18.43
N ASN A 218 8.33 -29.35 17.62
CA ASN A 218 8.08 -29.79 16.26
C ASN A 218 9.06 -29.12 15.27
N PRO A 219 9.91 -29.90 14.56
CA PRO A 219 10.87 -29.36 13.61
C PRO A 219 10.26 -28.59 12.43
N GLU A 220 9.02 -28.89 12.04
CA GLU A 220 8.34 -28.16 10.96
C GLU A 220 7.91 -26.76 11.41
N VAL A 221 7.48 -26.62 12.67
CA VAL A 221 7.12 -25.33 13.27
C VAL A 221 8.36 -24.45 13.44
N SER A 222 9.45 -25.01 13.97
CA SER A 222 10.70 -24.24 14.15
C SER A 222 11.29 -23.79 12.82
N LYS A 223 11.25 -24.65 11.79
CA LYS A 223 11.72 -24.33 10.44
C LYS A 223 10.84 -23.29 9.74
N ALA A 224 9.52 -23.36 9.93
CA ALA A 224 8.61 -22.33 9.44
C ALA A 224 8.90 -20.98 10.10
N ALA A 225 9.19 -20.97 11.40
CA ALA A 225 9.55 -19.76 12.14
C ALA A 225 10.89 -19.19 11.69
N GLU A 226 11.89 -20.04 11.44
CA GLU A 226 13.19 -19.64 10.89
C GLU A 226 13.03 -18.99 9.50
N SER A 227 12.24 -19.60 8.62
CA SER A 227 11.94 -19.04 7.29
C SER A 227 11.21 -17.71 7.41
N ALA A 228 10.19 -17.63 8.26
CA ALA A 228 9.42 -16.41 8.47
C ALA A 228 10.27 -15.26 9.01
N LEU A 229 11.14 -15.54 9.99
CA LEU A 229 12.08 -14.56 10.53
C LEU A 229 13.12 -14.16 9.49
N THR A 230 13.65 -15.10 8.71
CA THR A 230 14.61 -14.80 7.64
C THR A 230 13.99 -13.89 6.59
N ASP A 231 12.76 -14.18 6.15
CA ASP A 231 12.04 -13.34 5.19
C ASP A 231 11.73 -11.96 5.77
N LEU A 232 11.39 -11.88 7.05
CA LEU A 232 11.11 -10.63 7.76
C LEU A 232 12.38 -9.80 7.94
N TYR A 233 13.50 -10.39 8.36
CA TYR A 233 14.79 -9.73 8.43
C TYR A 233 15.31 -9.34 7.04
N ALA A 234 15.11 -10.17 6.01
CA ALA A 234 15.45 -9.82 4.64
C ALA A 234 14.60 -8.64 4.13
N SER A 235 13.32 -8.58 4.48
CA SER A 235 12.45 -7.45 4.13
C SER A 235 12.87 -6.17 4.86
N LEU A 236 13.29 -6.27 6.13
CA LEU A 236 13.86 -5.16 6.89
C LEU A 236 15.23 -4.73 6.32
N GLU A 237 16.06 -5.68 5.87
CA GLU A 237 17.35 -5.39 5.22
C GLU A 237 17.18 -4.81 3.81
N GLU A 238 16.13 -5.15 3.08
CA GLU A 238 15.81 -4.60 1.75
C GLU A 238 15.21 -3.18 1.86
N GLU A 239 14.40 -2.90 2.90
CA GLU A 239 14.07 -1.53 3.30
C GLU A 239 15.33 -0.71 3.65
N ASN A 240 16.31 -1.34 4.30
CA ASN A 240 17.60 -0.73 4.66
C ASN A 240 18.67 -0.79 3.55
N ASN A 241 18.38 -1.27 2.34
CA ASN A 241 19.36 -1.33 1.22
C ASN A 241 18.89 -0.63 -0.06
N LEU A 242 17.84 0.19 0.02
CA LEU A 242 17.63 1.26 -0.96
C LEU A 242 18.85 2.21 -0.94
N PRO A 243 19.29 2.75 -2.09
CA PRO A 243 20.45 3.64 -2.15
C PRO A 243 20.16 4.90 -1.32
N GLY A 244 20.66 4.91 -0.07
CA GLY A 244 20.41 5.97 0.91
C GLY A 244 20.65 5.56 2.37
N SER A 245 20.63 4.27 2.69
CA SER A 245 20.55 3.78 4.08
C SER A 245 21.89 3.48 4.78
N ASP A 246 22.98 4.11 4.34
CA ASP A 246 24.27 4.09 5.05
C ASP A 246 24.83 5.51 5.20
N ARG A 247 24.08 6.40 5.87
CA ARG A 247 24.65 7.63 6.45
C ARG A 247 23.98 7.96 7.76
N ASN A 248 24.78 7.86 8.83
CA ASN A 248 24.72 8.61 10.08
C ASN A 248 23.55 9.60 10.20
N THR A 249 22.75 9.41 11.24
CA THR A 249 21.99 10.39 12.03
C THR A 249 22.24 11.86 11.67
N GLN A 250 21.71 12.29 10.53
CA GLN A 250 21.41 13.67 10.15
C GLN A 250 20.27 13.55 9.15
N GLU A 251 19.15 14.20 9.48
CA GLU A 251 17.94 14.35 8.68
C GLU A 251 18.28 14.38 7.17
N GLN A 252 18.04 13.29 6.46
CA GLN A 252 18.00 13.34 5.00
C GLN A 252 16.70 14.04 4.63
N THR A 253 16.78 15.36 4.52
CA THR A 253 15.77 16.22 3.93
C THR A 253 15.59 15.81 2.47
N ILE A 254 14.50 15.08 2.17
CA ILE A 254 14.05 14.92 0.78
C ILE A 254 13.38 16.24 0.40
N GLU A 255 14.07 17.04 -0.41
CA GLU A 255 13.59 18.33 -0.89
C GLU A 255 12.19 18.18 -1.53
N GLY A 256 11.20 18.90 -0.99
CA GLY A 256 9.83 18.95 -1.52
C GLY A 256 8.84 17.90 -0.96
N ALA A 257 9.15 17.22 0.15
CA ALA A 257 8.19 16.40 0.88
C ALA A 257 7.85 17.02 2.26
N PRO A 258 6.58 16.93 2.73
CA PRO A 258 6.23 17.33 4.09
C PRO A 258 7.05 16.58 5.13
N ARG A 259 7.20 17.17 6.32
CA ARG A 259 7.94 16.56 7.43
C ARG A 259 7.19 16.71 8.73
N PHE A 260 7.22 15.70 9.59
CA PHE A 260 6.70 15.84 10.94
C PHE A 260 7.57 16.80 11.75
N ALA A 261 6.91 17.73 12.42
CA ALA A 261 7.53 18.64 13.38
C ALA A 261 6.65 18.75 14.63
N ILE A 262 7.29 19.09 15.74
CA ILE A 262 6.60 19.38 17.00
C ILE A 262 6.86 20.82 17.44
N ASP A 263 5.89 21.49 18.06
CA ASP A 263 6.16 22.73 18.79
C ASP A 263 6.78 22.42 20.14
N THR A 264 8.09 22.65 20.30
CA THR A 264 8.74 22.58 21.61
C THR A 264 8.59 23.89 22.40
N ALA A 265 8.08 24.97 21.80
CA ALA A 265 7.86 26.26 22.46
C ALA A 265 6.45 26.37 23.09
N GLY A 266 5.52 25.50 22.72
CA GLY A 266 4.19 25.39 23.30
C GLY A 266 4.18 24.55 24.56
N ALA A 267 4.78 25.05 25.64
CA ALA A 267 4.61 24.56 27.00
C ALA A 267 4.64 23.02 27.16
N ILE A 268 5.80 22.50 27.57
CA ILE A 268 5.74 21.67 28.78
C ILE A 268 5.06 22.57 29.80
N ASN A 269 3.73 22.50 29.91
CA ASN A 269 3.09 22.91 31.14
C ASN A 269 3.72 21.95 32.13
N GLU A 270 4.72 22.42 32.88
CA GLU A 270 5.21 21.82 34.11
C GLU A 270 4.05 21.84 35.15
N GLY A 271 2.87 21.36 34.75
CA GLY A 271 1.86 20.88 35.65
C GLY A 271 2.49 19.71 36.37
N SER A 272 2.52 19.81 37.69
CA SER A 272 2.96 18.74 38.59
C SER A 272 2.54 17.35 38.08
N GLY A 273 3.50 16.45 37.85
CA GLY A 273 3.22 15.03 37.61
C GLY A 273 3.58 14.45 36.23
N ASN A 274 4.65 14.92 35.59
CA ASN A 274 5.19 14.35 34.35
C ASN A 274 4.24 14.33 33.15
N GLN A 275 3.30 15.28 33.07
CA GLN A 275 2.38 15.40 31.94
C GLN A 275 3.04 16.11 30.74
N MET A 276 2.69 15.68 29.52
CA MET A 276 3.14 16.30 28.27
C MET A 276 1.94 16.71 27.42
N GLU A 277 2.07 17.86 26.76
CA GLU A 277 1.12 18.39 25.79
C GLU A 277 1.93 18.89 24.58
N VAL A 278 1.73 18.31 23.39
CA VAL A 278 2.62 18.54 22.25
C VAL A 278 1.82 18.68 20.96
N ASP A 279 2.01 19.78 20.26
CA ASP A 279 1.44 19.99 18.94
C ASP A 279 2.28 19.31 17.86
N ILE A 280 1.68 18.36 17.15
CA ILE A 280 2.21 17.73 15.94
C ILE A 280 1.69 18.49 14.72
N ARG A 281 2.63 18.86 13.85
CA ARG A 281 2.37 19.50 12.56
C ARG A 281 3.18 18.86 11.44
N LEU A 282 2.78 19.16 10.21
CA LEU A 282 3.65 19.05 9.05
C LEU A 282 4.35 20.38 8.81
N SER A 283 5.60 20.31 8.39
CA SER A 283 6.41 21.42 7.87
C SER A 283 6.83 21.13 6.43
N ASP A 284 7.32 22.16 5.73
CA ASP A 284 7.78 22.08 4.35
C ASP A 284 6.72 21.51 3.39
N VAL A 285 5.45 21.85 3.66
CA VAL A 285 4.30 21.32 2.90
C VAL A 285 4.26 21.97 1.51
N PRO A 286 4.47 21.22 0.42
CA PRO A 286 4.70 21.79 -0.91
C PRO A 286 3.41 22.21 -1.63
N GLU A 287 2.26 21.70 -1.19
CA GLU A 287 0.95 21.99 -1.78
C GLU A 287 -0.19 21.77 -0.77
N LYS A 288 -1.43 22.04 -1.18
CA LYS A 288 -2.58 21.75 -0.33
C LYS A 288 -2.77 20.24 -0.16
N LEU A 289 -3.17 19.79 1.02
CA LEU A 289 -3.39 18.37 1.32
C LEU A 289 -4.89 18.03 1.41
N ILE A 290 -5.27 16.85 0.93
CA ILE A 290 -6.63 16.29 1.08
C ILE A 290 -6.70 15.48 2.38
N THR A 291 -5.68 14.68 2.65
CA THR A 291 -5.55 13.89 3.88
C THR A 291 -4.18 14.06 4.49
N SER A 292 -4.11 13.84 5.79
CA SER A 292 -2.86 13.65 6.51
C SER A 292 -3.11 12.78 7.75
N GLY A 293 -2.08 12.60 8.55
CA GLY A 293 -2.13 11.75 9.72
C GLY A 293 -0.75 11.23 10.07
N PHE A 294 -0.72 10.39 11.08
CA PHE A 294 0.49 9.75 11.54
C PHE A 294 0.20 8.52 12.40
N MET A 295 1.18 7.63 12.45
CA MET A 295 1.34 6.59 13.45
C MET A 295 2.46 6.99 14.41
N ILE A 296 2.20 6.87 15.70
CA ILE A 296 3.20 7.00 16.76
C ILE A 296 3.58 5.62 17.26
N ARG A 297 4.88 5.41 17.49
CA ARG A 297 5.43 4.27 18.24
C ARG A 297 6.24 4.78 19.44
N TYR A 298 6.01 4.22 20.63
CA TYR A 298 6.68 4.59 21.89
C TYR A 298 6.81 3.38 22.82
N ASP A 299 7.73 3.44 23.80
CA ASP A 299 7.84 2.43 24.85
C ASP A 299 6.75 2.66 25.92
N PRO A 300 5.74 1.77 26.05
CA PRO A 300 4.65 1.94 27.00
C PRO A 300 5.09 1.80 28.48
N SER A 301 6.32 1.35 28.75
CA SER A 301 6.90 1.34 30.11
C SER A 301 7.44 2.70 30.54
N GLN A 302 7.74 3.57 29.57
CA GLN A 302 8.33 4.89 29.80
C GLN A 302 7.32 6.02 29.52
N MET A 303 6.45 5.84 28.55
CA MET A 303 5.53 6.87 28.07
C MET A 303 4.10 6.31 28.00
N ASN A 304 3.11 7.15 28.28
CA ASN A 304 1.70 6.81 28.15
C ASN A 304 0.97 7.95 27.43
N ILE A 305 0.51 7.69 26.21
CA ILE A 305 -0.33 8.66 25.47
C ILE A 305 -1.77 8.46 25.92
N THR A 306 -2.33 9.45 26.60
CA THR A 306 -3.70 9.43 27.10
C THR A 306 -4.72 9.87 26.05
N GLY A 307 -4.29 10.59 25.01
CA GLY A 307 -5.15 10.95 23.89
C GLY A 307 -4.55 12.00 22.97
N ALA A 308 -5.38 12.44 22.02
CA ALA A 308 -5.07 13.54 21.12
C ALA A 308 -6.33 14.38 20.87
N ASP A 309 -6.13 15.69 20.72
CA ASP A 309 -7.11 16.61 20.14
C ASP A 309 -6.66 17.01 18.74
N VAL A 310 -7.59 17.20 17.82
CA VAL A 310 -7.29 17.38 16.40
C VAL A 310 -7.72 18.78 15.96
N TYR A 311 -6.93 19.38 15.07
CA TYR A 311 -7.18 20.69 14.46
C TYR A 311 -8.28 20.61 13.38
N ASP A 312 -9.46 20.11 13.75
CA ASP A 312 -10.59 19.83 12.85
C ASP A 312 -11.86 20.64 13.14
N GLY A 313 -11.73 21.66 13.99
CA GLY A 313 -12.82 22.52 14.44
C GLY A 313 -13.69 21.94 15.55
N SER A 314 -13.49 20.68 15.96
CA SER A 314 -14.23 20.07 17.08
C SER A 314 -13.62 20.41 18.44
N SER A 315 -12.41 19.91 18.72
CA SER A 315 -11.66 20.22 19.94
C SER A 315 -10.74 21.42 19.75
N LEU A 316 -10.03 21.49 18.61
CA LEU A 316 -9.12 22.58 18.28
C LEU A 316 -9.56 23.23 16.98
N SER A 317 -9.52 24.57 16.95
CA SER A 317 -9.76 25.32 15.72
C SER A 317 -8.71 24.94 14.69
N GLY A 318 -9.13 24.44 13.52
CA GLY A 318 -8.20 24.10 12.48
C GLY A 318 -8.86 23.75 11.16
N PRO A 319 -8.05 23.39 10.15
CA PRO A 319 -8.49 23.31 8.77
C PRO A 319 -9.07 21.95 8.39
N TRP A 320 -8.98 20.93 9.25
CA TRP A 320 -9.48 19.59 8.95
C TRP A 320 -10.99 19.49 9.14
N ASP A 321 -11.63 18.53 8.46
CA ASP A 321 -13.05 18.26 8.66
C ASP A 321 -13.22 17.23 9.78
N SER A 322 -13.91 17.59 10.87
CA SER A 322 -14.10 16.69 12.02
C SER A 322 -14.78 15.35 11.67
N GLU A 323 -15.64 15.33 10.66
CA GLU A 323 -16.28 14.09 10.14
C GLU A 323 -15.30 13.16 9.42
N MET A 324 -14.09 13.63 9.09
CA MET A 324 -13.00 12.87 8.46
C MET A 324 -11.82 12.60 9.41
N THR A 325 -11.99 12.90 10.70
CA THR A 325 -10.98 12.65 11.73
C THR A 325 -11.19 11.28 12.36
N ASN A 326 -10.09 10.52 12.48
CA ASN A 326 -10.05 9.30 13.29
C ASN A 326 -8.87 9.33 14.26
N LYS A 327 -9.13 8.90 15.50
CA LYS A 327 -8.12 8.72 16.55
C LYS A 327 -8.21 7.29 17.05
N VAL A 328 -7.12 6.54 16.94
CA VAL A 328 -7.11 5.12 17.28
C VAL A 328 -5.98 4.85 18.28
N PRO A 329 -6.29 4.50 19.53
CA PRO A 329 -5.29 4.02 20.47
C PRO A 329 -4.92 2.57 20.17
N ASN A 330 -3.64 2.23 20.30
CA ASN A 330 -3.10 0.87 20.15
C ASN A 330 -3.46 0.16 18.83
N PRO A 331 -3.45 0.81 17.65
CA PRO A 331 -3.82 0.20 16.37
C PRO A 331 -2.94 -1.00 16.01
N SER A 332 -1.69 -1.05 16.50
CA SER A 332 -0.77 -2.19 16.32
C SER A 332 -0.35 -2.81 17.67
N GLY A 333 -1.14 -2.60 18.73
CA GLY A 333 -0.84 -3.03 20.10
C GLY A 333 -0.32 -1.92 21.03
N PRO A 334 -0.03 -2.24 22.30
CA PRO A 334 0.49 -1.29 23.28
C PRO A 334 1.72 -0.53 22.77
N GLY A 335 1.81 0.77 23.06
CA GLY A 335 2.90 1.61 22.56
C GLY A 335 2.64 2.19 21.17
N THR A 336 1.41 2.12 20.66
CA THR A 336 1.05 2.74 19.38
C THR A 336 -0.17 3.68 19.50
N TYR A 337 -0.18 4.75 18.70
CA TYR A 337 -1.29 5.68 18.62
C TYR A 337 -1.38 6.25 17.21
N MET A 338 -2.58 6.30 16.63
CA MET A 338 -2.79 6.76 15.26
C MET A 338 -3.79 7.91 15.22
N VAL A 339 -3.48 8.90 14.39
CA VAL A 339 -4.39 9.98 14.01
C VAL A 339 -4.48 10.03 12.48
N ILE A 340 -5.68 10.08 11.95
CA ILE A 340 -5.96 10.31 10.52
C ILE A 340 -6.88 11.52 10.42
N VAL A 341 -6.60 12.42 9.49
CA VAL A 341 -7.40 13.62 9.22
C VAL A 341 -7.65 13.76 7.72
N GLY A 342 -8.78 14.36 7.37
CA GLY A 342 -9.14 14.65 5.99
C GLY A 342 -9.89 15.95 5.84
N ASN A 343 -9.96 16.46 4.62
CA ASN A 343 -10.80 17.58 4.24
C ASN A 343 -11.41 17.33 2.84
N LEU A 344 -12.72 17.55 2.67
CA LEU A 344 -13.43 17.34 1.39
C LEU A 344 -13.04 18.33 0.30
N GLY A 345 -12.43 19.45 0.67
CA GLY A 345 -11.76 20.37 -0.24
C GLY A 345 -10.26 20.06 -0.30
N SER A 346 -9.50 20.85 0.45
CA SER A 346 -8.04 20.70 0.61
C SER A 346 -7.56 21.70 1.64
N VAL A 347 -6.62 21.31 2.50
CA VAL A 347 -5.99 22.15 3.50
C VAL A 347 -4.75 22.82 2.92
N ALA A 348 -4.74 24.16 2.89
CA ALA A 348 -3.55 24.90 2.53
C ALA A 348 -2.60 25.04 3.73
N PRO A 349 -1.28 24.97 3.52
CA PRO A 349 -0.34 25.33 4.57
C PRO A 349 -0.45 26.81 4.93
N ASP A 350 0.01 27.13 6.15
CA ASP A 350 0.09 28.49 6.64
C ASP A 350 1.26 29.27 6.00
N GLN A 351 1.55 30.47 6.51
CA GLN A 351 2.61 31.32 5.95
C GLN A 351 4.03 30.77 6.16
N ASN A 352 4.19 29.72 6.98
CA ASN A 352 5.47 29.06 7.25
C ASN A 352 5.53 27.68 6.59
N ASP A 353 4.66 27.41 5.60
CA ASP A 353 4.53 26.12 4.94
C ASP A 353 4.19 24.98 5.91
N THR A 354 3.44 25.27 6.97
CA THR A 354 3.05 24.29 7.99
C THR A 354 1.56 24.00 8.03
N ILE A 355 1.19 22.79 8.47
CA ILE A 355 -0.20 22.39 8.76
C ILE A 355 -0.23 21.67 10.10
N ASN A 356 -0.99 22.21 11.07
CA ASN A 356 -1.23 21.54 12.34
C ASN A 356 -2.15 20.33 12.13
N ILE A 357 -1.81 19.19 12.73
CA ILE A 357 -2.64 17.97 12.66
C ILE A 357 -3.33 17.75 13.99
N ALA A 358 -2.57 17.57 15.05
CA ALA A 358 -3.10 17.19 16.35
C ALA A 358 -2.22 17.64 17.50
N ARG A 359 -2.83 17.78 18.67
CA ARG A 359 -2.19 17.96 19.94
C ARG A 359 -2.25 16.65 20.72
N LEU A 360 -1.10 16.13 21.12
CA LEU A 360 -1.02 14.94 21.96
C LEU A 360 -1.06 15.29 23.44
N TYR A 361 -1.64 14.38 24.21
CA TYR A 361 -1.60 14.39 25.67
C TYR A 361 -1.04 13.07 26.18
N GLY A 362 -0.18 13.14 27.18
CA GLY A 362 0.29 11.94 27.84
C GLY A 362 1.13 12.23 29.07
N SER A 363 1.85 11.21 29.49
CA SER A 363 2.84 11.31 30.55
C SER A 363 4.11 10.55 30.19
N CYS A 364 5.23 11.01 30.73
CA CYS A 364 6.54 10.41 30.53
C CYS A 364 7.19 10.06 31.89
N THR A 365 8.09 9.08 31.91
CA THR A 365 8.91 8.75 33.08
C THR A 365 10.38 8.90 32.72
N GLY A 366 10.98 10.04 33.08
CA GLY A 366 12.36 10.36 32.72
C GLY A 366 12.46 10.89 31.28
N ASN A 367 13.49 10.48 30.55
CA ASN A 367 13.61 10.83 29.14
C ASN A 367 12.81 9.85 28.28
N CYS A 368 11.82 10.34 27.55
CA CYS A 368 11.01 9.52 26.66
C CYS A 368 11.35 9.77 25.21
N GLU A 369 11.22 8.71 24.44
CA GLU A 369 11.41 8.73 23.01
C GLU A 369 10.17 8.15 22.33
N PHE A 370 9.79 8.78 21.22
CA PHE A 370 8.75 8.28 20.36
C PHE A 370 9.06 8.62 18.91
N THR A 371 8.52 7.81 18.02
CA THR A 371 8.70 7.94 16.57
C THR A 371 7.36 8.25 15.94
N ILE A 372 7.32 9.27 15.10
CA ILE A 372 6.17 9.60 14.25
C ILE A 372 6.50 9.16 12.82
N ALA A 373 5.59 8.46 12.17
CA ALA A 373 5.70 8.06 10.77
C ALA A 373 4.33 8.15 10.08
N PRO A 374 4.27 8.11 8.75
CA PRO A 374 3.00 7.86 8.06
C PRO A 374 2.38 6.53 8.52
N VAL A 375 1.07 6.40 8.35
CA VAL A 375 0.34 5.19 8.71
C VAL A 375 0.71 4.08 7.72
N PRO A 376 1.19 2.91 8.17
CA PRO A 376 1.51 1.80 7.27
C PRO A 376 0.29 1.35 6.46
N ASP A 377 0.52 0.94 5.20
CA ASP A 377 -0.48 0.41 4.28
C ASP A 377 -1.67 1.37 3.98
N PHE A 378 -1.49 2.67 4.23
CA PHE A 378 -2.50 3.70 4.02
C PHE A 378 -1.86 4.92 3.36
N ASP A 379 -2.49 5.50 2.33
CA ASP A 379 -2.08 6.77 1.73
C ASP A 379 -2.41 7.91 2.72
N THR A 380 -1.50 8.17 3.65
CA THR A 380 -1.72 9.05 4.79
C THR A 380 -1.74 10.50 4.36
N SER A 381 -0.64 10.97 3.76
CA SER A 381 -0.46 12.36 3.34
C SER A 381 -0.61 12.47 1.82
N VAL A 382 -1.78 12.93 1.40
CA VAL A 382 -2.15 13.02 -0.02
C VAL A 382 -2.36 14.48 -0.41
N GLY A 383 -1.59 14.93 -1.38
CA GLY A 383 -1.70 16.27 -1.97
C GLY A 383 -2.93 16.41 -2.87
N ASN A 384 -3.36 17.65 -3.10
CA ASN A 384 -4.46 17.97 -4.01
C ASN A 384 -4.13 17.59 -5.47
N SER A 385 -2.84 17.47 -5.81
CA SER A 385 -2.37 16.88 -7.06
C SER A 385 -2.50 15.36 -7.16
N SER A 386 -3.06 14.69 -6.14
CA SER A 386 -3.03 13.23 -5.94
C SER A 386 -1.64 12.64 -5.68
N THR A 387 -0.65 13.48 -5.36
CA THR A 387 0.67 13.02 -4.93
C THR A 387 0.57 12.40 -3.54
N VAL A 388 1.01 11.15 -3.39
CA VAL A 388 1.18 10.50 -2.08
C VAL A 388 2.60 10.77 -1.59
N TYR A 389 2.72 11.32 -0.38
CA TYR A 389 4.01 11.74 0.18
C TYR A 389 4.65 10.70 1.10
N ASP A 390 3.90 9.69 1.54
CA ASP A 390 4.29 8.75 2.60
C ASP A 390 5.68 8.12 2.40
N SER A 391 5.99 7.65 1.19
CA SER A 391 7.31 7.05 0.89
C SER A 391 8.49 8.03 0.97
N LYS A 392 8.21 9.33 1.02
CA LYS A 392 9.19 10.42 1.20
C LYS A 392 9.19 10.98 2.62
N MET A 393 8.21 10.58 3.44
CA MET A 393 8.05 11.01 4.83
C MET A 393 8.61 9.93 5.74
N GLY A 394 9.94 9.90 5.87
CA GLY A 394 10.60 8.93 6.75
C GLY A 394 10.18 9.07 8.23
N PRO A 395 10.37 8.03 9.05
CA PRO A 395 10.10 8.10 10.48
C PRO A 395 10.93 9.20 11.14
N THR A 396 10.27 10.07 11.91
CA THR A 396 10.92 11.12 12.70
C THR A 396 10.88 10.76 14.17
N LYS A 397 12.06 10.66 14.77
CA LYS A 397 12.25 10.40 16.18
C LYS A 397 12.30 11.70 16.97
N PHE A 398 11.54 11.76 18.06
CA PHE A 398 11.49 12.88 18.98
C PHE A 398 11.84 12.42 20.39
N THR A 399 12.51 13.29 21.13
CA THR A 399 12.90 13.04 22.52
C THR A 399 12.32 14.13 23.40
N PHE A 400 11.73 13.73 24.51
CA PHE A 400 11.41 14.60 25.63
C PHE A 400 12.45 14.37 26.72
N ASP A 401 13.27 15.39 26.95
CA ASP A 401 14.19 15.43 28.08
C ASP A 401 13.45 16.03 29.28
N TYR A 402 13.50 15.34 30.43
CA TYR A 402 12.91 15.79 31.69
C TYR A 402 13.98 16.15 32.72
#